data_AF-A0A417R5L8-F1
#
_entry.id   AF-A0A417R5L8-F1
#
_cell.length_a   1.000
_cell.length_b   1.000
_cell.length_c   1.000
_cell.angle_alpha   90.00
_cell.angle_beta   90.00
_cell.angle_gamma   90.00
#
_symmetry.space_group_name_H-M   'P 1'
#
loop_
_entity.id
_entity.type
_entity.pdbx_description
1 polymer ?
#
loop_
_entity_poly.entity_id
_entity_poly.type
_entity_poly.pdbx_seq_one_letter_code
_entity_poly.pdbx_strand_id
1 'polypeptide(L)'
;MNQRDNTFFEAYKRLDRLCRDILNCQNGVSEYIQQMDKTPQAQYTVTNWEKDYKMLKHIRWVRNQIAHDISDAPFSTEADLEFTNAFYDRIINQNDPFSHLRKAEQRKTYANNNYYFPPKSSDNSFHTQLPDTSNGSSSHGPLAVISIIAGIIIIILIVFSLINMNL
;
A
#
# COMPACT_ATOMS: atom_id res chain seq x y z
N MET A 1 23.86 -14.70 22.51
CA MET A 1 23.68 -14.04 21.20
C MET A 1 24.85 -13.11 20.96
N ASN A 2 25.58 -13.32 19.87
CA ASN A 2 26.76 -12.53 19.51
C ASN A 2 26.38 -11.11 19.04
N GLN A 3 27.37 -10.21 18.98
CA GLN A 3 27.15 -8.79 18.67
C GLN A 3 26.50 -8.54 17.30
N ARG A 4 26.85 -9.34 16.30
CA ARG A 4 26.36 -9.15 14.93
C ARG A 4 24.89 -9.56 14.81
N ASP A 5 24.52 -10.69 15.39
CA ASP A 5 23.12 -11.13 15.45
C ASP A 5 22.28 -10.17 16.29
N ASN A 6 22.81 -9.62 17.40
CA ASN A 6 22.15 -8.56 18.18
C ASN A 6 21.86 -7.32 17.31
N THR A 7 22.84 -6.87 16.54
CA THR A 7 22.70 -5.69 15.67
C THR A 7 21.64 -5.93 14.59
N PHE A 8 21.68 -7.09 13.94
CA PHE A 8 20.65 -7.50 12.98
C PHE A 8 19.25 -7.58 13.61
N PHE A 9 19.13 -8.19 14.79
CA PHE A 9 17.85 -8.40 15.44
C PHE A 9 17.16 -7.08 15.82
N GLU A 10 17.91 -6.09 16.29
CA GLU A 10 17.38 -4.75 16.56
C GLU A 10 16.98 -4.01 15.28
N ALA A 11 17.78 -4.12 14.20
CA ALA A 11 17.39 -3.58 12.89
C ALA A 11 16.10 -4.23 12.37
N TYR A 12 15.97 -5.56 12.48
CA TYR A 12 14.76 -6.29 12.09
C TYR A 12 13.56 -5.85 12.92
N LYS A 13 13.69 -5.66 14.24
CA LYS A 13 12.61 -5.16 15.09
C LYS A 13 12.12 -3.78 14.67
N ARG A 14 13.03 -2.89 14.27
CA ARG A 14 12.67 -1.56 13.76
C ARG A 14 11.88 -1.68 12.45
N LEU A 15 12.34 -2.53 11.53
CA LEU A 15 11.61 -2.80 10.28
C LEU A 15 10.25 -3.45 10.54
N ASP A 16 10.17 -4.42 11.45
CA ASP A 16 8.92 -5.08 11.79
C ASP A 16 7.87 -4.12 12.33
N ARG A 17 8.25 -3.23 13.25
CA ARG A 17 7.37 -2.16 13.75
C ARG A 17 6.92 -1.23 12.64
N LEU A 18 7.84 -0.77 11.79
CA LEU A 18 7.49 0.09 10.66
C LEU A 18 6.45 -0.58 9.74
N CYS A 19 6.63 -1.86 9.43
CA CYS A 19 5.64 -2.62 8.66
C CYS A 19 4.27 -2.71 9.36
N ARG A 20 4.23 -2.84 10.69
CA ARG A 20 2.96 -2.82 11.46
C ARG A 20 2.25 -1.48 11.30
N ASP A 21 3.01 -0.40 11.41
CA ASP A 21 2.49 0.97 11.36
C ASP A 21 1.93 1.29 9.96
N ILE A 22 2.70 1.03 8.90
CA ILE A 22 2.27 1.38 7.53
C ILE A 22 1.16 0.48 6.99
N LEU A 23 1.05 -0.76 7.48
CA LEU A 23 0.01 -1.72 7.06
C LEU A 23 -1.16 -1.77 8.04
N ASN A 24 -1.11 -1.01 9.15
CA ASN A 24 -2.06 -1.06 10.25
C ASN A 24 -2.38 -2.51 10.68
N CYS A 25 -1.33 -3.30 10.94
CA CYS A 25 -1.43 -4.73 11.24
C CYS A 25 -0.61 -5.12 12.47
N GLN A 26 -0.84 -6.32 13.00
CA GLN A 26 -0.06 -6.84 14.14
C GLN A 26 1.19 -7.63 13.72
N ASN A 27 1.25 -8.09 12.48
CA ASN A 27 2.23 -9.11 12.02
C ASN A 27 3.43 -8.52 11.26
N GLY A 28 3.55 -7.20 11.15
CA GLY A 28 4.75 -6.49 10.68
C GLY A 28 5.30 -7.01 9.36
N VAL A 29 6.57 -7.41 9.34
CA VAL A 29 7.25 -7.96 8.14
C VAL A 29 6.52 -9.19 7.60
N SER A 30 5.88 -9.99 8.45
CA SER A 30 5.12 -11.16 7.98
C SER A 30 3.87 -10.77 7.21
N GLU A 31 3.17 -9.71 7.62
CA GLU A 31 2.04 -9.18 6.85
C GLU A 31 2.52 -8.60 5.52
N TYR A 32 3.64 -7.87 5.52
CA TYR A 32 4.22 -7.33 4.29
C TYR A 32 4.49 -8.44 3.28
N ILE A 33 5.13 -9.53 3.70
CA ILE A 33 5.37 -10.73 2.87
C ILE A 33 4.05 -11.33 2.39
N GLN A 34 3.06 -11.46 3.28
CA GLN A 34 1.74 -12.01 2.93
C GLN A 34 1.00 -11.16 1.89
N GLN A 35 1.13 -9.84 1.95
CA GLN A 35 0.57 -8.96 0.92
C GLN A 35 1.30 -9.11 -0.41
N MET A 36 2.62 -9.36 -0.40
CA MET A 36 3.35 -9.68 -1.63
C MET A 36 2.89 -11.03 -2.22
N ASP A 37 2.61 -12.03 -1.38
CA ASP A 37 2.05 -13.33 -1.80
C ASP A 37 0.68 -13.19 -2.47
N LYS A 38 -0.17 -12.31 -1.92
CA LYS A 38 -1.51 -12.01 -2.45
C LYS A 38 -1.47 -11.19 -3.75
N THR A 39 -0.30 -10.65 -4.13
CA THR A 39 -0.16 -9.73 -5.27
C THR A 39 0.88 -10.20 -6.30
N PRO A 40 0.81 -11.45 -6.79
CA PRO A 40 1.88 -12.01 -7.65
C PRO A 40 2.07 -11.23 -8.95
N GLN A 41 1.00 -10.67 -9.52
CA GLN A 41 1.05 -9.85 -10.74
C GLN A 41 1.89 -8.57 -10.62
N ALA A 42 2.15 -8.08 -9.39
CA ALA A 42 2.94 -6.87 -9.20
C ALA A 42 4.40 -7.04 -9.66
N GLN A 43 4.90 -8.28 -9.77
CA GLN A 43 6.23 -8.58 -10.31
C GLN A 43 6.44 -8.06 -11.74
N TYR A 44 5.37 -7.97 -12.54
CA TYR A 44 5.43 -7.46 -13.91
C TYR A 44 5.46 -5.93 -13.97
N THR A 45 5.20 -5.26 -12.85
CA THR A 45 5.16 -3.79 -12.74
C THR A 45 6.35 -3.24 -11.96
N VAL A 46 6.85 -3.99 -10.98
CA VAL A 46 7.91 -3.55 -10.05
C VAL A 46 9.16 -4.40 -10.25
N THR A 47 10.22 -3.80 -10.79
CA THR A 47 11.45 -4.50 -11.22
C THR A 47 12.10 -5.37 -10.13
N ASN A 48 12.14 -4.93 -8.88
CA ASN A 48 12.82 -5.64 -7.79
C ASN A 48 11.88 -6.50 -6.91
N TRP A 49 10.62 -6.68 -7.32
CA TRP A 49 9.59 -7.34 -6.53
C TRP A 49 10.03 -8.71 -5.98
N GLU A 50 10.47 -9.59 -6.87
CA GLU A 50 10.83 -10.97 -6.52
C GLU A 50 12.08 -11.02 -5.62
N LYS A 51 13.08 -10.18 -5.92
CA LYS A 51 14.30 -10.08 -5.12
C LYS A 51 13.99 -9.63 -3.70
N ASP A 52 13.21 -8.57 -3.56
CA ASP A 52 12.80 -8.03 -2.27
C ASP A 52 11.95 -9.04 -1.48
N TYR A 53 11.00 -9.69 -2.14
CA TYR A 53 10.18 -10.74 -1.54
C TYR A 53 11.01 -11.91 -1.00
N LYS A 54 11.96 -12.42 -1.80
CA LYS A 54 12.87 -13.50 -1.39
C LYS A 54 13.72 -13.08 -0.19
N MET A 55 14.24 -11.87 -0.22
CA MET A 55 15.10 -11.38 0.85
C MET A 55 14.33 -11.09 2.15
N LEU A 56 13.11 -10.57 2.08
CA LEU A 56 12.22 -10.43 3.25
C LEU A 56 11.94 -11.78 3.92
N LYS A 57 11.67 -12.83 3.13
CA LYS A 57 11.52 -14.19 3.65
C LYS A 57 12.81 -14.70 4.30
N HIS A 58 13.96 -14.42 3.68
CA HIS A 58 15.26 -14.80 4.22
C HIS A 58 15.53 -14.16 5.58
N ILE A 59 15.43 -12.83 5.70
CA ILE A 59 15.68 -12.15 6.97
C ILE A 59 14.68 -12.54 8.06
N ARG A 60 13.42 -12.88 7.71
CA ARG A 60 12.45 -13.45 8.67
C ARG A 60 12.92 -14.82 9.17
N TRP A 61 13.41 -15.67 8.29
CA TRP A 61 13.98 -16.96 8.66
C TRP A 61 15.21 -16.79 9.56
N VAL A 62 16.15 -15.90 9.20
CA VAL A 62 17.33 -15.56 10.02
C VAL A 62 16.91 -15.11 11.42
N ARG A 63 15.93 -14.20 11.52
CA ARG A 63 15.38 -13.76 12.81
C ARG A 63 14.86 -14.93 13.64
N ASN A 64 14.16 -15.87 13.00
CA ASN A 64 13.61 -17.04 13.70
C ASN A 64 14.73 -17.97 14.20
N GLN A 65 15.81 -18.16 13.44
CA GLN A 65 16.97 -18.93 13.90
C GLN A 65 17.58 -18.30 15.15
N ILE A 66 17.85 -16.99 15.10
CA ILE A 66 18.42 -16.24 16.23
C ILE A 66 17.54 -16.35 17.48
N ALA A 67 16.22 -16.36 17.33
CA ALA A 67 15.29 -16.45 18.46
C ALA A 67 15.21 -17.85 19.10
N HIS A 68 15.58 -18.90 18.38
CA HIS A 68 15.46 -20.29 18.83
C HIS A 68 16.79 -20.94 19.21
N ASP A 69 17.91 -20.50 18.64
CA ASP A 69 19.22 -21.12 18.86
C ASP A 69 20.16 -20.29 19.75
N ILE A 70 20.85 -20.98 20.66
CA ILE A 70 21.91 -20.45 21.53
C ILE A 70 23.28 -20.86 20.96
N SER A 71 23.47 -20.68 19.65
CA SER A 71 24.77 -20.89 19.02
C SER A 71 25.69 -19.69 19.25
N ASP A 72 26.98 -19.94 19.46
CA ASP A 72 28.01 -18.89 19.50
C ASP A 72 28.37 -18.40 18.08
N ALA A 73 28.20 -19.26 17.07
CA ALA A 73 28.41 -18.89 15.67
C ALA A 73 27.24 -18.02 15.17
N PRO A 74 27.51 -16.95 14.41
CA PRO A 74 26.49 -15.96 14.16
C PRO A 74 25.65 -16.35 12.93
N PHE A 75 24.32 -16.22 13.03
CA PHE A 75 23.37 -16.65 11.99
C PHE A 75 23.13 -15.65 10.88
N SER A 76 23.14 -14.35 11.19
CA SER A 76 22.95 -13.31 10.17
C SER A 76 24.13 -13.25 9.20
N THR A 77 24.14 -12.30 8.31
CA THR A 77 25.29 -11.88 7.50
C THR A 77 25.31 -10.37 7.47
N GLU A 78 26.42 -9.77 7.00
CA GLU A 78 26.43 -8.32 6.78
C GLU A 78 25.37 -7.92 5.74
N ALA A 79 25.19 -8.75 4.70
CA ALA A 79 24.17 -8.55 3.68
C ALA A 79 22.73 -8.54 4.25
N ASP A 80 22.46 -9.36 5.28
CA ASP A 80 21.15 -9.36 5.96
C ASP A 80 20.87 -8.04 6.69
N LEU A 81 21.90 -7.52 7.38
CA LEU A 81 21.80 -6.25 8.08
C LEU A 81 21.68 -5.08 7.09
N GLU A 82 22.52 -5.04 6.07
CA GLU A 82 22.48 -4.05 4.99
C GLU A 82 21.12 -4.03 4.30
N PHE A 83 20.60 -5.20 3.91
CA PHE A 83 19.28 -5.29 3.30
C PHE A 83 18.19 -4.79 4.25
N THR A 84 18.22 -5.19 5.53
CA THR A 84 17.19 -4.80 6.51
C THR A 84 17.14 -3.29 6.68
N ASN A 85 18.29 -2.64 6.83
CA ASN A 85 18.39 -1.18 6.94
C ASN A 85 17.98 -0.49 5.64
N ALA A 86 18.49 -0.95 4.50
CA ALA A 86 18.13 -0.37 3.21
C ALA A 86 16.63 -0.50 2.91
N PHE A 87 16.00 -1.63 3.28
CA PHE A 87 14.56 -1.83 3.09
C PHE A 87 13.74 -0.88 3.98
N TYR A 88 14.15 -0.71 5.24
CA TYR A 88 13.57 0.28 6.14
C TYR A 88 13.60 1.68 5.51
N ASP A 89 14.76 2.12 5.04
CA ASP A 89 14.92 3.44 4.41
C ASP A 89 14.09 3.57 3.14
N ARG A 90 13.96 2.51 2.35
CA ARG A 90 13.08 2.52 1.17
C ARG A 90 11.61 2.71 1.53
N ILE A 91 11.11 2.10 2.61
CA ILE A 91 9.74 2.34 3.08
C ILE A 91 9.58 3.82 3.48
N ILE A 92 10.48 4.35 4.31
CA ILE A 92 10.43 5.75 4.77
C ILE A 92 10.43 6.72 3.58
N ASN A 93 11.25 6.44 2.57
CA ASN A 93 11.37 7.27 1.36
C ASN A 93 10.32 6.94 0.29
N GLN A 94 9.33 6.09 0.58
CA GLN A 94 8.30 5.65 -0.37
C GLN A 94 8.88 5.13 -1.69
N ASN A 95 9.96 4.38 -1.58
CA ASN A 95 10.70 3.72 -2.66
C ASN A 95 10.74 2.19 -2.45
N ASP A 96 9.82 1.67 -1.64
CA ASP A 96 9.57 0.25 -1.45
C ASP A 96 8.66 -0.33 -2.57
N PRO A 97 8.55 -1.66 -2.69
CA PRO A 97 7.71 -2.30 -3.69
C PRO A 97 6.25 -1.81 -3.76
N PHE A 98 5.57 -1.62 -2.63
CA PHE A 98 4.17 -1.17 -2.63
C PHE A 98 4.05 0.29 -3.00
N SER A 99 5.03 1.12 -2.66
CA SER A 99 5.07 2.51 -3.14
C SER A 99 5.25 2.60 -4.66
N HIS A 100 6.09 1.75 -5.26
CA HIS A 100 6.19 1.67 -6.72
C HIS A 100 4.89 1.20 -7.36
N LEU A 101 4.25 0.17 -6.79
CA LEU A 101 2.98 -0.35 -7.29
C LEU A 101 1.88 0.73 -7.30
N ARG A 102 1.68 1.41 -6.17
CA ARG A 102 0.74 2.53 -6.04
C ARG A 102 1.02 3.66 -7.01
N LYS A 103 2.29 4.03 -7.20
CA LYS A 103 2.70 5.05 -8.19
C LYS A 103 2.37 4.62 -9.62
N ALA A 104 2.52 3.33 -9.95
CA ALA A 104 2.18 2.80 -11.27
C ALA A 104 0.65 2.80 -11.49
N GLU A 105 -0.13 2.43 -10.48
CA GLU A 105 -1.60 2.46 -10.53
C GLU A 105 -2.13 3.89 -10.73
N GLN A 106 -1.62 4.85 -9.97
CA GLN A 106 -1.98 6.26 -10.13
C GLN A 106 -1.72 6.75 -11.56
N ARG A 107 -0.56 6.45 -12.15
CA ARG A 107 -0.25 6.82 -13.53
C ARG A 107 -1.26 6.24 -14.54
N LYS A 108 -1.70 4.99 -14.35
CA LYS A 108 -2.72 4.37 -15.21
C LYS A 108 -4.05 5.11 -15.09
N THR A 109 -4.46 5.48 -13.89
CA THR A 109 -5.70 6.26 -13.66
C THR A 109 -5.64 7.64 -14.32
N TYR A 110 -4.53 8.38 -14.16
CA TYR A 110 -4.35 9.68 -14.80
C TYR A 110 -4.31 9.58 -16.33
N ALA A 111 -3.63 8.57 -16.88
CA ALA A 111 -3.60 8.35 -18.33
C ALA A 111 -5.00 8.04 -18.88
N ASN A 112 -5.80 7.21 -18.18
CA ASN A 112 -7.16 6.87 -18.61
C ASN A 112 -8.11 8.08 -18.56
N ASN A 113 -8.02 8.92 -17.52
CA ASN A 113 -8.84 10.13 -17.41
C ASN A 113 -8.49 11.20 -18.47
N ASN A 114 -7.26 11.21 -19.00
CA ASN A 114 -6.86 12.12 -20.07
C ASN A 114 -7.25 11.65 -21.48
N TYR A 115 -7.88 10.47 -21.63
CA TYR A 115 -8.54 10.04 -22.86
C TYR A 115 -9.98 10.55 -22.97
N TYR A 116 -10.24 11.80 -22.53
CA TYR A 116 -11.45 12.50 -22.95
C TYR A 116 -11.28 12.84 -24.43
N PHE A 117 -12.10 12.22 -25.28
CA PHE A 117 -12.10 12.40 -26.72
C PHE A 117 -12.07 13.90 -27.08
N PRO A 118 -11.09 14.38 -27.87
CA PRO A 118 -11.20 15.71 -28.45
C PRO A 118 -12.46 15.72 -29.33
N PRO A 119 -13.32 16.75 -29.24
CA PRO A 119 -14.47 16.86 -30.12
C PRO A 119 -13.95 16.89 -31.56
N LYS A 120 -14.50 16.02 -32.42
CA LYS A 120 -14.26 16.06 -33.87
C LYS A 120 -14.56 17.47 -34.37
N SER A 121 -13.53 18.24 -34.69
CA SER A 121 -13.66 19.47 -35.45
C SER A 121 -14.01 19.10 -36.88
N SER A 122 -15.31 19.06 -37.19
CA SER A 122 -15.79 19.15 -38.56
C SER A 122 -15.68 20.61 -39.00
N ASP A 123 -14.77 20.87 -39.94
CA ASP A 123 -14.75 22.10 -40.72
C ASP A 123 -16.14 22.35 -41.32
N ASN A 124 -16.66 23.56 -41.12
CA ASN A 124 -17.36 24.36 -42.13
C ASN A 124 -17.59 25.77 -41.60
N SER A 125 -16.86 26.71 -42.18
CA SER A 125 -17.05 28.16 -42.09
C SER A 125 -18.34 28.61 -42.79
N PHE A 126 -19.24 29.31 -42.10
CA PHE A 126 -19.75 30.65 -42.47
C PHE A 126 -20.68 31.22 -41.40
N HIS A 127 -20.77 32.54 -41.39
CA HIS A 127 -21.11 33.45 -40.31
C HIS A 127 -22.62 33.61 -40.05
N THR A 128 -22.96 33.88 -38.78
CA THR A 128 -24.00 34.82 -38.27
C THR A 128 -25.23 34.23 -37.56
N GLN A 129 -25.45 34.82 -36.37
CA GLN A 129 -26.67 35.01 -35.57
C GLN A 129 -26.83 34.12 -34.33
N LEU A 130 -26.51 34.74 -33.19
CA LEU A 130 -26.90 34.35 -31.83
C LEU A 130 -28.42 34.17 -31.72
N PRO A 131 -28.85 33.22 -30.89
CA PRO A 131 -30.00 33.43 -30.04
C PRO A 131 -29.64 33.31 -28.55
N ASP A 132 -29.97 34.39 -27.85
CA ASP A 132 -30.59 34.49 -26.54
C ASP A 132 -30.45 33.36 -25.50
N THR A 133 -29.91 33.82 -24.37
CA THR A 133 -30.38 33.61 -22.99
C THR A 133 -30.69 32.18 -22.55
N SER A 134 -29.81 31.66 -21.72
CA SER A 134 -30.22 31.13 -20.40
C SER A 134 -28.97 31.05 -19.53
N ASN A 135 -29.07 31.43 -18.27
CA ASN A 135 -28.29 30.83 -17.18
C ASN A 135 -28.75 31.43 -15.84
N GLY A 136 -29.50 30.62 -15.10
CA GLY A 136 -29.93 30.99 -13.76
C GLY A 136 -30.93 30.02 -13.12
N SER A 137 -30.90 28.72 -13.47
CA SER A 137 -31.57 27.71 -12.67
C SER A 137 -30.55 27.03 -11.76
N SER A 138 -30.64 27.40 -10.48
CA SER A 138 -30.12 26.63 -9.37
C SER A 138 -30.63 25.18 -9.44
N SER A 139 -29.72 24.23 -9.58
CA SER A 139 -30.00 22.82 -9.28
C SER A 139 -28.92 22.31 -8.34
N HIS A 140 -29.31 22.17 -7.08
CA HIS A 140 -28.58 21.48 -6.03
C HIS A 140 -28.02 20.15 -6.56
N GLY A 141 -26.69 20.01 -6.55
CA GLY A 141 -26.03 18.74 -6.82
C GLY A 141 -26.47 17.69 -5.78
N PRO A 142 -26.54 16.40 -6.17
CA PRO A 142 -27.12 15.39 -5.30
C PRO A 142 -26.24 15.18 -4.06
N LEU A 143 -26.83 15.46 -2.90
CA LEU A 143 -26.44 15.05 -1.55
C LEU A 143 -26.37 13.52 -1.35
N ALA A 144 -26.13 12.73 -2.40
CA ALA A 144 -26.27 11.28 -2.41
C ALA A 144 -24.95 10.51 -2.21
N VAL A 145 -23.87 11.16 -1.75
CA VAL A 145 -22.60 10.46 -1.41
C VAL A 145 -22.37 10.36 0.10
N ILE A 146 -23.16 11.05 0.94
CA ILE A 146 -23.02 10.96 2.40
C ILE A 146 -23.82 9.77 3.00
N SER A 147 -24.73 9.13 2.26
CA SER A 147 -25.63 8.12 2.85
C SER A 147 -25.04 6.70 3.02
N ILE A 148 -23.88 6.36 2.45
CA ILE A 148 -23.37 4.97 2.52
C ILE A 148 -22.49 4.76 3.76
N ILE A 149 -21.76 5.77 4.22
CA ILE A 149 -20.86 5.64 5.39
C ILE A 149 -21.64 5.56 6.71
N ALA A 150 -22.74 6.32 6.84
CA ALA A 150 -23.59 6.28 8.03
C ALA A 150 -24.28 4.91 8.21
N GLY A 151 -24.68 4.25 7.11
CA GLY A 151 -25.29 2.93 7.16
C GLY A 151 -24.34 1.84 7.67
N ILE A 152 -23.07 1.87 7.24
CA ILE A 152 -22.05 0.91 7.67
C ILE A 152 -21.75 1.06 9.18
N ILE A 153 -21.67 2.30 9.68
CA ILE A 153 -21.43 2.57 11.11
C ILE A 153 -22.60 2.05 11.96
N ILE A 154 -23.85 2.27 11.53
CA ILE A 154 -25.03 1.78 12.26
C ILE A 154 -25.06 0.25 12.30
N ILE A 155 -24.72 -0.43 11.20
CA ILE A 155 -24.67 -1.90 11.14
C ILE A 155 -23.59 -2.43 12.12
N ILE A 156 -22.42 -1.81 12.18
CA ILE A 156 -21.34 -2.21 13.09
C ILE A 156 -21.77 -2.05 14.56
N LEU A 157 -22.45 -0.95 14.90
CA LEU A 157 -22.92 -0.69 16.27
C LEU A 157 -24.00 -1.69 16.72
N ILE A 158 -24.90 -2.10 15.82
CA ILE A 158 -25.93 -3.11 16.09
C ILE A 158 -25.28 -4.48 16.34
N VAL A 159 -24.34 -4.90 15.47
CA VAL A 159 -23.62 -6.18 15.63
C VAL A 159 -22.83 -6.21 16.94
N PHE A 160 -22.16 -5.12 17.29
CA PHE A 160 -21.41 -5.01 18.54
C PHE A 160 -22.33 -5.11 19.78
N SER A 161 -23.51 -4.49 19.74
CA SER A 161 -24.47 -4.54 20.85
C SER A 161 -25.08 -5.94 21.04
N LEU A 162 -25.35 -6.67 19.95
CA LEU A 162 -25.88 -8.04 19.99
C LEU A 162 -24.87 -9.05 20.55
N ILE A 163 -23.58 -8.85 20.28
CA ILE A 163 -22.51 -9.70 20.84
C ILE A 163 -22.40 -9.47 22.35
N ASN A 164 -22.49 -8.23 22.81
CA ASN A 164 -22.40 -7.89 24.23
C ASN A 164 -23.65 -8.25 25.05
N MET A 165 -24.82 -8.46 24.43
CA MET A 165 -26.02 -8.98 25.12
C MET A 165 -26.06 -10.51 25.23
N ASN A 166 -25.23 -11.24 24.47
CA ASN A 166 -25.16 -12.70 24.47
C ASN A 166 -23.94 -13.25 25.25
N LEU A 167 -23.26 -12.39 26.01
CA LEU A 167 -22.18 -12.73 26.94
C LEU A 167 -22.63 -12.40 28.37
#